data_AF-A0A3M1XHJ0-F1
#
_entry.id   AF-A0A3M1XHJ0-F1
#
_cell.length_a   1.000
_cell.length_b   1.000
_cell.length_c   1.000
_cell.angle_alpha   90.00
_cell.angle_beta   90.00
_cell.angle_gamma   90.00
#
_symmetry.space_group_name_H-M   'P 1'
#
loop_
_entity.id
_entity.type
_entity.pdbx_description
1 polymer ?
#
loop_
_entity_poly.entity_id
_entity_poly.type
_entity_poly.pdbx_seq_one_letter_code
_entity_poly.pdbx_strand_id
1 'polypeptide(L)' 'MNRSNKVLVAYASKYGSTTEIAERIGQVLAHAGLDVDVLPAEQIGESER' A
#
# COMPACT_ATOMS: atom_id res chain seq x y z
N MET A 1 6.39 20.58 -12.18
CA MET A 1 5.16 19.77 -12.06
C MET A 1 5.52 18.54 -11.24
N ASN A 2 5.38 18.62 -9.92
CA ASN A 2 5.83 17.57 -9.03
C ASN A 2 4.66 16.59 -8.90
N ARG A 3 4.57 15.60 -9.79
CA ARG A 3 3.68 14.48 -9.53
C ARG A 3 4.31 13.73 -8.36
N SER A 4 3.77 13.91 -7.17
CA SER A 4 4.13 13.09 -6.02
C SER A 4 3.98 11.63 -6.45
N ASN A 5 5.09 10.90 -6.59
CA ASN A 5 5.07 9.48 -6.95
C ASN A 5 4.58 8.68 -5.74
N LYS A 6 3.29 8.79 -5.47
CA LYS A 6 2.62 8.06 -4.43
C LYS A 6 2.29 6.65 -4.93
N VAL A 7 2.69 5.64 -4.17
CA VAL A 7 2.49 4.24 -4.49
C VAL A 7 1.49 3.64 -3.51
N LEU A 8 0.49 2.94 -4.03
CA LEU A 8 -0.46 2.17 -3.23
C LEU A 8 -0.14 0.68 -3.38
N VAL A 9 0.16 0.03 -2.25
CA VAL A 9 0.26 -1.43 -2.16
C VAL A 9 -1.05 -1.96 -1.62
N ALA A 10 -1.95 -2.36 -2.53
CA ALA A 10 -3.19 -3.03 -2.19
C ALA A 10 -2.97 -4.54 -2.06
N TYR A 11 -3.49 -5.16 -0.99
CA TYR A 11 -3.34 -6.61 -0.79
C TYR A 11 -4.64 -7.28 -0.37
N ALA A 12 -4.80 -8.55 -0.76
CA ALA A 12 -5.88 -9.40 -0.30
C ALA A 12 -5.31 -10.52 0.56
N SER A 13 -5.96 -10.82 1.69
CA SER A 13 -5.52 -11.84 2.63
C SER A 13 -6.71 -12.53 3.26
N LYS A 14 -6.82 -13.86 3.08
CA LYS A 14 -7.95 -14.63 3.63
C LYS A 14 -7.81 -14.94 5.12
N TYR A 15 -6.56 -15.09 5.60
CA TYR A 15 -6.23 -15.45 6.98
C TYR A 15 -5.05 -14.64 7.53
N GLY A 16 -4.77 -13.44 7.00
CA GLY A 16 -3.62 -12.63 7.41
C GLY A 16 -2.29 -13.02 6.76
N SER A 17 -2.22 -14.13 6.01
CA SER A 17 -0.97 -14.66 5.43
C SER A 17 -0.24 -13.70 4.48
N THR A 18 -0.96 -12.83 3.77
CA THR A 18 -0.36 -11.88 2.82
C THR A 18 -0.07 -10.50 3.42
N THR A 19 -0.50 -10.24 4.66
CA THR A 19 -0.36 -8.93 5.31
C THR A 19 1.11 -8.57 5.53
N GLU A 20 1.88 -9.47 6.13
CA GLU A 20 3.31 -9.25 6.44
C GLU A 20 4.14 -9.04 5.16
N ILE A 21 3.77 -9.73 4.07
CA ILE A 21 4.41 -9.57 2.76
C ILE A 21 4.14 -8.16 2.22
N ALA A 22 2.89 -7.69 2.29
CA ALA A 22 2.51 -6.36 1.82
C ALA A 22 3.21 -5.25 2.61
N GLU A 23 3.28 -5.39 3.94
CA GLU A 23 4.02 -4.48 4.81
C GLU A 23 5.50 -4.43 4.46
N ARG A 24 6.12 -5.60 4.21
CA ARG A 24 7.53 -5.66 3.84
C ARG A 24 7.81 -4.99 2.50
N ILE A 25 6.94 -5.18 1.51
CA ILE A 25 7.01 -4.48 0.21
C ILE A 25 6.92 -2.97 0.44
N GLY A 26 5.95 -2.51 1.23
CA GLY A 26 5.78 -1.09 1.55
C GLY A 26 7.01 -0.48 2.22
N GLN A 27 7.61 -1.19 3.17
CA GLN A 27 8.87 -0.78 3.80
C GLN A 27 9.98 -0.62 2.78
N VAL A 28 10.20 -1.59 1.87
CA VAL A 28 11.28 -1.49 0.87
C VAL A 28 11.08 -0.29 -0.05
N LEU A 29 9.84 -0.03 -0.48
CA LEU A 29 9.51 1.13 -1.31
C LEU A 29 9.70 2.45 -0.56
N ALA A 30 9.31 2.52 0.71
CA ALA A 30 9.53 3.69 1.56
C ALA A 30 11.03 3.96 1.78
N HIS A 31 11.84 2.93 1.99
CA HIS A 31 13.31 3.06 2.08
C HIS A 31 13.94 3.55 0.76
N ALA A 32 13.29 3.31 -0.38
CA ALA A 32 13.70 3.85 -1.67
C ALA A 32 13.27 5.33 -1.87
N GLY A 33 12.65 5.96 -0.87
CA GLY A 33 12.24 7.36 -0.91
C GLY A 33 10.87 7.60 -1.56
N LEU A 34 10.05 6.56 -1.71
CA LEU A 34 8.69 6.67 -2.24
C LEU A 34 7.70 6.95 -1.10
N ASP A 35 6.67 7.74 -1.41
CA ASP A 35 5.49 7.91 -0.55
C ASP A 35 4.56 6.72 -0.78
N VAL A 36 4.36 5.87 0.24
CA VAL A 36 3.73 4.56 0.08
C VAL A 36 2.61 4.36 1.10
N ASP A 37 1.43 4.00 0.62
CA ASP A 37 0.34 3.48 1.45
C ASP A 37 0.22 1.96 1.26
N VAL A 38 0.06 1.21 2.35
CA VAL A 38 -0.22 -0.23 2.31
C VAL A 38 -1.61 -0.44 2.91
N LEU A 39 -2.56 -0.90 2.09
CA LEU A 39 -3.95 -1.05 2.51
C LEU A 39 -4.54 -2.38 2.05
N PRO A 40 -5.42 -3.01 2.85
CA PRO A 40 -6.30 -4.06 2.38
C PRO A 40 -7.06 -3.61 1.13
N ALA A 41 -7.20 -4.51 0.15
CA ALA A 41 -7.91 -4.25 -1.10
C ALA A 41 -9.37 -3.80 -0.89
N GLU A 42 -9.99 -4.25 0.21
CA GLU A 42 -11.35 -3.88 0.61
C GLU A 42 -11.50 -2.43 1.07
N GLN A 43 -10.41 -1.77 1.49
CA GLN A 43 -10.40 -0.36 1.91
C GLN A 43 -10.10 0.59 0.74
N ILE A 44 -9.84 0.06 -0.46
CA ILE A 44 -9.53 0.87 -1.63
C ILE A 44 -10.81 1.40 -2.25
N GLY A 45 -10.93 2.73 -2.30
CA GLY A 45 -12.09 3.41 -2.88
C GLY A 45 -13.13 3.90 -1.86
N GLU A 46 -12.89 3.77 -0.55
CA GLU A 46 -13.77 4.31 0.49
C GLU A 46 -13.69 5.84 0.68
N SER A 47 -13.03 6.56 -0.23
CA SER A 47 -12.99 8.04 -0.26
C SER A 47 -13.62 8.59 -1.53
N GLU A 48 -14.95 8.42 -1.65
CA GLU A 48 -15.85 9.39 -2.28
C GLU A 48 -17.15 9.48 -1.43
N ARG A 49 -17.09 10.25 -0.33
CA ARG A 49 -18.24 10.90 0.32
C ARG A 49 -17.85 12.28 0.79
#